data_AF-A0A524P747-F1
#
_entry.id   AF-A0A524P747-F1
#
_cell.length_a   1.000
_cell.length_b   1.000
_cell.length_c   1.000
_cell.angle_alpha   90.00
_cell.angle_beta   90.00
_cell.angle_gamma   90.00
#
_symmetry.space_group_name_H-M   'P 1'
#
loop_
_entity.id
_entity.type
_entity.pdbx_description
1 polymer ?
#
loop_
_entity_poly.entity_id
_entity_poly.type
_entity_poly.pdbx_seq_one_letter_code
_entity_poly.pdbx_strand_id
1 'polypeptide(L)'
;MENVSQAHGRFARVVAEVRDDPALRAYGAVLALIHVLTAWWLFDNRLYLLLPTTDPVCWPLVPGCDALRVLSPRMLRVVVVGYGSLGALATVLFLCRRTAGVAFVLLAGLVALEISILALDFRLRRNQHYMALATMLTFLALPNRRDTVRVLIVLFYVWAGMLKLDYEWLSGAGLYKPIWLFTGRGIVVACIYVVVLELVIVWGLLTHRRGWFWAAFAQVLVFHVFSWNVVGYFYPVLMFGLLTIFPLCQWVPPPAGSTASPTLLRDLVRGRAAVSVYVAATALSVLQLIPHLYPGDIALTGEGRLYALNMFDAKMRCDAFAELRNRDGSTSRESLLLSTEPRTRCDPIMVRAAALMLCARRDRGELDFVDLDMVLSTRRFTDPVMHTLIDLHDVCANPPRYDPFFHNDWIMAVSRASH
;
A
#
# COMPACT_ATOMS: atom_id res chain seq x y z
N MET A 1 -35.91 -15.37 -8.07
CA MET A 1 -36.20 -13.99 -8.53
C MET A 1 -36.07 -12.94 -7.42
N GLU A 2 -36.42 -13.26 -6.18
CA GLU A 2 -36.35 -12.32 -5.03
C GLU A 2 -34.93 -11.77 -4.75
N ASN A 3 -33.91 -12.63 -4.78
CA ASN A 3 -32.50 -12.21 -4.56
C ASN A 3 -31.98 -11.21 -5.60
N VAL A 4 -32.42 -11.34 -6.86
CA VAL A 4 -32.01 -10.44 -7.94
C VAL A 4 -32.67 -9.06 -7.78
N SER A 5 -33.94 -9.01 -7.37
CA SER A 5 -34.65 -7.76 -7.08
C SER A 5 -34.02 -7.00 -5.90
N GLN A 6 -33.68 -7.71 -4.83
CA GLN A 6 -32.99 -7.12 -3.67
C GLN A 6 -31.60 -6.57 -4.02
N ALA A 7 -30.81 -7.30 -4.82
CA ALA A 7 -29.50 -6.87 -5.27
C ALA A 7 -29.56 -5.58 -6.11
N HIS A 8 -30.49 -5.51 -7.07
CA HIS A 8 -30.72 -4.28 -7.85
C HIS A 8 -31.13 -3.10 -6.96
N GLY A 9 -32.02 -3.33 -5.98
CA GLY A 9 -32.43 -2.31 -5.02
C GLY A 9 -31.30 -1.80 -4.12
N ARG A 10 -30.32 -2.66 -3.79
CA ARG A 10 -29.12 -2.26 -3.03
C ARG A 10 -28.15 -1.44 -3.88
N PHE A 11 -27.89 -1.86 -5.11
CA PHE A 11 -27.01 -1.14 -6.05
C PHE A 11 -27.59 0.25 -6.40
N ALA A 12 -28.89 0.33 -6.68
CA ALA A 12 -29.54 1.60 -6.97
C ALA A 12 -29.44 2.60 -5.80
N ARG A 13 -29.57 2.13 -4.55
CA ARG A 13 -29.39 2.96 -3.35
C ARG A 13 -27.95 3.46 -3.19
N VAL A 14 -26.97 2.58 -3.43
CA VAL A 14 -25.54 2.94 -3.41
C VAL A 14 -25.22 4.04 -4.43
N VAL A 15 -25.69 3.88 -5.67
CA VAL A 15 -25.47 4.88 -6.72
C VAL A 15 -26.23 6.17 -6.43
N ALA A 16 -27.45 6.09 -5.89
CA ALA A 16 -28.24 7.26 -5.51
C ALA A 16 -27.54 8.11 -4.44
N GLU A 17 -26.92 7.49 -3.42
CA GLU A 17 -26.15 8.21 -2.39
C GLU A 17 -25.08 9.11 -3.02
N VAL A 18 -24.28 8.57 -3.94
CA VAL A 18 -23.23 9.33 -4.63
C VAL A 18 -23.82 10.36 -5.59
N ARG A 19 -24.84 9.97 -6.38
CA ARG A 19 -25.47 10.84 -7.36
C ARG A 19 -26.08 12.08 -6.72
N ASP A 20 -26.72 11.90 -5.58
CA ASP A 20 -27.55 12.93 -4.96
C ASP A 20 -26.75 13.80 -3.97
N ASP A 21 -25.54 13.37 -3.60
CA ASP A 21 -24.61 14.10 -2.75
C ASP A 21 -23.46 14.77 -3.54
N PRO A 22 -23.44 16.11 -3.69
CA PRO A 22 -22.40 16.80 -4.46
C PRO A 22 -20.98 16.65 -3.90
N ALA A 23 -20.81 16.47 -2.58
CA ALA A 23 -19.48 16.23 -2.00
C ALA A 23 -18.94 14.86 -2.42
N LEU A 24 -19.79 13.83 -2.40
CA LEU A 24 -19.41 12.48 -2.83
C LEU A 24 -19.16 12.41 -4.33
N ARG A 25 -19.89 13.18 -5.16
CA ARG A 25 -19.57 13.32 -6.58
C ARG A 25 -18.20 13.94 -6.81
N ALA A 26 -17.92 15.08 -6.17
CA ALA A 26 -16.62 15.74 -6.27
C ALA A 26 -15.49 14.82 -5.77
N TYR A 27 -15.72 14.11 -4.67
CA TYR A 27 -14.75 13.15 -4.14
C TYR A 27 -14.55 11.95 -5.08
N GLY A 28 -15.62 11.40 -5.66
CA GLY A 28 -15.54 10.35 -6.68
C GLY A 28 -14.75 10.79 -7.91
N ALA A 29 -14.88 12.06 -8.32
CA ALA A 29 -14.05 12.65 -9.38
C ALA A 29 -12.57 12.67 -8.98
N VAL A 30 -12.24 13.03 -7.74
CA VAL A 30 -10.85 12.99 -7.24
C VAL A 30 -10.31 11.56 -7.17
N LEU A 31 -11.11 10.59 -6.73
CA LEU A 31 -10.73 9.17 -6.75
C LEU A 31 -10.47 8.69 -8.19
N ALA A 32 -11.30 9.07 -9.15
CA ALA A 32 -11.06 8.77 -10.56
C ALA A 32 -9.77 9.41 -11.09
N LEU A 33 -9.46 10.63 -10.65
CA LEU A 33 -8.22 11.34 -11.01
C LEU A 33 -6.97 10.64 -10.45
N ILE A 34 -7.07 9.92 -9.32
CA ILE A 34 -5.96 9.10 -8.81
C ILE A 34 -5.57 8.01 -9.82
N HIS A 35 -6.49 7.46 -10.62
CA HIS A 35 -6.13 6.52 -11.67
C HIS A 35 -5.30 7.17 -12.80
N VAL A 36 -5.55 8.46 -13.10
CA VAL A 36 -4.69 9.24 -14.03
C VAL A 36 -3.29 9.39 -13.45
N LEU A 37 -3.20 9.72 -12.16
CA LEU A 37 -1.92 9.82 -11.44
C LEU A 37 -1.18 8.48 -11.44
N THR A 38 -1.87 7.37 -11.18
CA THR A 38 -1.32 6.00 -11.24
C THR A 38 -0.85 5.65 -12.65
N ALA A 39 -1.61 6.02 -13.69
CA ALA A 39 -1.20 5.82 -15.08
C ALA A 39 0.10 6.55 -15.40
N TRP A 40 0.21 7.82 -14.99
CA TRP A 40 1.44 8.60 -15.16
C TRP A 40 2.62 8.00 -14.39
N TRP A 41 2.41 7.56 -13.14
CA TRP A 41 3.43 6.87 -12.35
C TRP A 41 3.92 5.56 -13.01
N LEU A 42 3.01 4.79 -13.60
CA LEU A 42 3.36 3.59 -14.36
C LEU A 42 4.23 3.94 -15.58
N PHE A 43 3.85 4.99 -16.30
CA PHE A 43 4.56 5.47 -17.49
C PHE A 43 5.99 5.92 -17.21
N ASP A 44 6.18 6.66 -16.11
CA ASP A 44 7.44 7.31 -15.80
C ASP A 44 8.59 6.29 -15.73
N ASN A 45 8.46 5.24 -14.90
CA ASN A 45 9.60 4.35 -14.62
C ASN A 45 9.20 2.92 -14.21
N ARG A 46 7.99 2.45 -14.53
CA ARG A 46 7.49 1.16 -14.04
C ARG A 46 6.92 0.25 -15.11
N LEU A 47 6.66 0.78 -16.30
CA LEU A 47 6.11 0.01 -17.42
C LEU A 47 6.97 -1.21 -17.79
N TYR A 48 8.30 -1.10 -17.66
CA TYR A 48 9.22 -2.19 -17.98
C TYR A 48 8.98 -3.43 -17.10
N LEU A 49 8.53 -3.25 -15.85
CA LEU A 49 8.26 -4.35 -14.92
C LEU A 49 7.14 -5.28 -15.39
N LEU A 50 6.30 -4.81 -16.32
CA LEU A 50 5.17 -5.56 -16.85
C LEU A 50 5.48 -6.22 -18.20
N LEU A 51 6.69 -6.05 -18.72
CA LEU A 51 7.09 -6.64 -20.01
C LEU A 51 7.38 -8.14 -19.86
N PRO A 52 7.07 -8.95 -20.90
CA PRO A 52 7.42 -10.37 -20.93
C PRO A 52 8.93 -10.63 -20.82
N THR A 53 9.76 -9.67 -21.24
CA THR A 53 11.23 -9.79 -21.25
C THR A 53 11.89 -9.47 -19.91
N THR A 54 11.11 -8.96 -18.95
CA THR A 54 11.64 -8.65 -17.61
C THR A 54 11.25 -9.76 -16.66
N ASP A 55 12.24 -10.30 -15.96
CA ASP A 55 12.00 -11.37 -15.02
C ASP A 55 10.92 -10.98 -13.99
N PRO A 56 9.89 -11.83 -13.83
CA PRO A 56 8.74 -11.52 -13.00
C PRO A 56 9.01 -11.81 -11.53
N VAL A 57 8.56 -10.89 -10.67
CA VAL A 57 8.42 -11.16 -9.23
C VAL A 57 6.94 -11.32 -8.96
N CYS A 58 6.47 -12.56 -8.84
CA CYS A 58 5.05 -12.83 -8.65
C CYS A 58 4.61 -12.67 -7.20
N TRP A 59 3.35 -12.24 -7.03
CA TRP A 59 2.72 -12.24 -5.71
C TRP A 59 2.54 -13.68 -5.23
N PRO A 60 2.67 -13.96 -3.92
CA PRO A 60 2.35 -15.29 -3.39
C PRO A 60 0.91 -15.74 -3.68
N LEU A 61 -0.03 -14.80 -3.79
CA LEU A 61 -1.44 -15.06 -4.12
C LEU A 61 -1.70 -15.25 -5.63
N VAL A 62 -0.74 -14.91 -6.48
CA VAL A 62 -0.84 -15.03 -7.94
C VAL A 62 0.46 -15.67 -8.46
N PRO A 63 0.72 -16.95 -8.11
CA PRO A 63 1.86 -17.67 -8.66
C PRO A 63 1.70 -17.80 -10.18
N GLY A 64 2.80 -17.79 -10.93
CA GLY A 64 2.75 -17.89 -12.39
C GLY A 64 2.29 -16.60 -13.10
N CYS A 65 2.50 -15.44 -12.48
CA CYS A 65 2.17 -14.14 -13.07
C CYS A 65 2.89 -13.84 -14.40
N ASP A 66 3.96 -14.57 -14.71
CA ASP A 66 4.72 -14.51 -15.95
C ASP A 66 3.87 -14.86 -17.17
N ALA A 67 3.02 -15.89 -17.06
CA ALA A 67 2.11 -16.33 -18.11
C ALA A 67 1.06 -15.27 -18.48
N LEU A 68 0.80 -14.33 -17.58
CA LEU A 68 -0.15 -13.23 -17.79
C LEU A 68 0.49 -12.03 -18.52
N ARG A 69 1.83 -11.96 -18.58
CA ARG A 69 2.57 -10.87 -19.22
C ARG A 69 2.77 -11.15 -20.70
N VAL A 70 1.69 -11.06 -21.47
CA VAL A 70 1.71 -11.34 -22.92
C VAL A 70 1.79 -10.08 -23.79
N LEU A 71 1.66 -8.90 -23.19
CA LEU A 71 1.54 -7.64 -23.94
C LEU A 71 2.91 -7.14 -24.41
N SER A 72 2.99 -6.80 -25.69
CA SER A 72 4.15 -6.07 -26.23
C SER A 72 4.29 -4.67 -25.59
N PRO A 73 5.48 -4.05 -25.63
CA PRO A 73 5.67 -2.69 -25.08
C PRO A 73 4.68 -1.67 -25.63
N ARG A 74 4.34 -1.74 -26.92
CA ARG A 74 3.36 -0.84 -27.55
C ARG A 74 1.95 -1.08 -27.03
N MET A 75 1.52 -2.34 -26.94
CA MET A 75 0.20 -2.70 -26.41
C MET A 75 0.05 -2.27 -24.96
N LEU A 76 1.09 -2.51 -24.15
CA LEU A 76 1.10 -2.11 -22.75
C LEU A 76 1.00 -0.58 -22.58
N ARG A 77 1.71 0.20 -23.41
CA ARG A 77 1.53 1.67 -23.45
C ARG A 77 0.08 2.05 -23.79
N VAL A 78 -0.52 1.42 -24.80
CA VAL A 78 -1.92 1.69 -25.17
C VAL A 78 -2.87 1.38 -24.00
N VAL A 79 -2.67 0.26 -23.30
CA VAL A 79 -3.47 -0.11 -22.12
C VAL A 79 -3.33 0.94 -21.02
N VAL A 80 -2.11 1.38 -20.68
CA VAL A 80 -1.92 2.38 -19.61
C VAL A 80 -2.45 3.76 -20.01
N VAL A 81 -2.30 4.20 -21.28
CA VAL A 81 -2.93 5.44 -21.77
C VAL A 81 -4.45 5.33 -21.73
N GLY A 82 -5.00 4.19 -22.17
CA GLY A 82 -6.43 3.93 -22.14
C GLY A 82 -6.98 3.98 -20.71
N TYR A 83 -6.30 3.32 -19.78
CA TYR A 83 -6.61 3.37 -18.34
C TYR A 83 -6.61 4.81 -17.79
N GLY A 84 -5.57 5.60 -18.08
CA GLY A 84 -5.53 7.01 -17.68
C GLY A 84 -6.65 7.84 -18.31
N SER A 85 -6.92 7.65 -19.60
CA SER A 85 -7.99 8.35 -20.33
C SER A 85 -9.37 8.02 -19.76
N LEU A 86 -9.61 6.75 -19.39
CA LEU A 86 -10.84 6.33 -18.73
C LEU A 86 -10.98 6.94 -17.33
N GLY A 87 -9.88 7.09 -16.58
CA GLY A 87 -9.84 7.83 -15.32
C GLY A 87 -10.22 9.31 -15.48
N ALA A 88 -9.67 9.97 -16.51
CA ALA A 88 -10.03 11.35 -16.84
C ALA A 88 -11.50 11.49 -17.25
N LEU A 89 -12.02 10.57 -18.06
CA LEU A 89 -13.43 10.52 -18.43
C LEU A 89 -14.33 10.32 -17.20
N ALA A 90 -14.02 9.34 -16.33
CA ALA A 90 -14.75 9.12 -15.09
C ALA A 90 -14.76 10.36 -14.19
N THR A 91 -13.64 11.09 -14.12
CA THR A 91 -13.53 12.37 -13.39
C THR A 91 -14.57 13.36 -13.88
N VAL A 92 -14.66 13.59 -15.21
CA VAL A 92 -15.66 14.49 -15.81
C VAL A 92 -17.09 13.99 -15.57
N LEU A 93 -17.33 12.70 -15.75
CA LEU A 93 -18.67 12.11 -15.57
C LEU A 93 -19.19 12.21 -14.14
N PHE A 94 -18.31 12.16 -13.12
CA PHE A 94 -18.70 12.35 -11.72
C PHE A 94 -19.18 13.78 -11.44
N LEU A 95 -18.61 14.79 -12.09
CA LEU A 95 -19.02 16.20 -11.89
C LEU A 95 -20.46 16.45 -12.36
N CYS A 96 -20.94 15.63 -13.29
CA CYS A 96 -22.29 15.69 -13.84
C CYS A 96 -23.25 14.74 -13.10
N ARG A 97 -24.27 15.29 -12.42
CA ARG A 97 -25.28 14.50 -11.66
C ARG A 97 -25.90 13.37 -12.48
N ARG A 98 -26.27 13.63 -13.74
CA ARG A 98 -26.97 12.65 -14.60
C ARG A 98 -26.11 11.43 -14.94
N THR A 99 -24.79 11.59 -14.97
CA THR A 99 -23.83 10.56 -15.37
C THR A 99 -23.10 9.92 -14.19
N ALA A 100 -23.36 10.35 -12.95
CA ALA A 100 -22.68 9.85 -11.76
C ALA A 100 -22.78 8.32 -11.59
N GLY A 101 -23.90 7.70 -12.01
CA GLY A 101 -24.03 6.23 -12.00
C GLY A 101 -23.09 5.53 -12.99
N VAL A 102 -22.91 6.10 -14.19
CA VAL A 102 -21.95 5.59 -15.17
C VAL A 102 -20.51 5.78 -14.67
N ALA A 103 -20.21 6.96 -14.10
CA ALA A 103 -18.91 7.24 -13.49
C ALA A 103 -18.58 6.26 -12.37
N PHE A 104 -19.57 5.89 -11.54
CA PHE A 104 -19.42 4.93 -10.47
C PHE A 104 -19.08 3.52 -10.97
N VAL A 105 -19.77 3.04 -12.00
CA VAL A 105 -19.45 1.75 -12.63
C VAL A 105 -18.06 1.79 -13.29
N LEU A 106 -17.73 2.89 -13.97
CA LEU A 106 -16.42 3.07 -14.58
C LEU A 106 -15.29 3.08 -13.54
N LEU A 107 -15.49 3.73 -12.38
CA LEU A 107 -14.55 3.69 -11.26
C LEU A 107 -14.35 2.27 -10.74
N ALA A 108 -15.41 1.47 -10.59
CA ALA A 108 -15.28 0.07 -10.20
C ALA A 108 -14.45 -0.74 -11.22
N GLY A 109 -14.66 -0.51 -12.52
CA GLY A 109 -13.84 -1.10 -13.58
C GLY A 109 -12.37 -0.67 -13.52
N LEU A 110 -12.09 0.60 -13.24
CA LEU A 110 -10.72 1.12 -13.07
C LEU A 110 -10.03 0.50 -11.85
N VAL A 111 -10.73 0.35 -10.73
CA VAL A 111 -10.21 -0.33 -9.52
C VAL A 111 -9.86 -1.79 -9.84
N ALA A 112 -10.74 -2.51 -10.53
CA ALA A 112 -10.48 -3.90 -10.94
C ALA A 112 -9.28 -4.01 -11.91
N LEU A 113 -9.13 -3.06 -12.83
CA LEU A 113 -8.00 -2.99 -13.74
C LEU A 113 -6.70 -2.65 -13.00
N GLU A 114 -6.71 -1.71 -12.05
CA GLU A 114 -5.54 -1.39 -11.22
C GLU A 114 -5.09 -2.62 -10.40
N ILE A 115 -6.02 -3.33 -9.75
CA ILE A 115 -5.71 -4.57 -9.03
C ILE A 115 -5.09 -5.60 -9.97
N SER A 116 -5.65 -5.77 -11.17
CA SER A 116 -5.11 -6.68 -12.19
C SER A 116 -3.68 -6.29 -12.59
N ILE A 117 -3.40 -5.00 -12.81
CA ILE A 117 -2.05 -4.51 -13.16
C ILE A 117 -1.07 -4.75 -12.01
N LEU A 118 -1.46 -4.41 -10.78
CA LEU A 118 -0.60 -4.59 -9.60
C LEU A 118 -0.31 -6.08 -9.36
N ALA A 119 -1.28 -6.97 -9.60
CA ALA A 119 -1.13 -8.42 -9.47
C ALA A 119 -0.09 -9.02 -10.44
N LEU A 120 0.24 -8.33 -11.53
CA LEU A 120 1.24 -8.80 -12.48
C LEU A 120 2.67 -8.74 -11.93
N ASP A 121 2.99 -7.86 -10.97
CA ASP A 121 4.34 -7.74 -10.40
C ASP A 121 4.33 -7.25 -8.94
N PHE A 122 4.94 -8.03 -8.04
CA PHE A 122 5.05 -7.72 -6.61
C PHE A 122 5.83 -6.43 -6.33
N ARG A 123 6.75 -6.02 -7.20
CA ARG A 123 7.52 -4.76 -7.06
C ARG A 123 6.64 -3.53 -7.20
N LEU A 124 5.43 -3.67 -7.77
CA LEU A 124 4.44 -2.61 -7.81
C LEU A 124 3.71 -2.42 -6.48
N ARG A 125 3.91 -3.31 -5.49
CA ARG A 125 3.35 -3.15 -4.14
C ARG A 125 3.82 -1.83 -3.52
N ARG A 126 2.87 -0.95 -3.19
CA ARG A 126 3.16 0.22 -2.36
C ARG A 126 2.00 0.57 -1.43
N ASN A 127 2.32 1.11 -0.25
CA ASN A 127 1.33 1.55 0.74
C ASN A 127 0.32 2.57 0.18
N GLN A 128 0.75 3.43 -0.74
CA GLN A 128 -0.15 4.38 -1.40
C GLN A 128 -1.22 3.71 -2.26
N HIS A 129 -0.90 2.63 -2.99
CA HIS A 129 -1.92 1.86 -3.72
C HIS A 129 -2.83 1.13 -2.75
N TYR A 130 -2.27 0.54 -1.68
CA TYR A 130 -3.06 -0.08 -0.63
C TYR A 130 -4.10 0.89 -0.04
N MET A 131 -3.69 2.10 0.36
CA MET A 131 -4.59 3.11 0.93
C MET A 131 -5.61 3.61 -0.09
N ALA A 132 -5.19 3.87 -1.34
CA ALA A 132 -6.09 4.30 -2.40
C ALA A 132 -7.15 3.23 -2.72
N LEU A 133 -6.73 1.98 -2.94
CA LEU A 133 -7.63 0.87 -3.23
C LEU A 133 -8.57 0.59 -2.06
N ALA A 134 -8.08 0.56 -0.81
CA ALA A 134 -8.94 0.40 0.36
C ALA A 134 -9.97 1.53 0.48
N THR A 135 -9.59 2.77 0.17
CA THR A 135 -10.50 3.92 0.13
C THR A 135 -11.54 3.80 -0.97
N MET A 136 -11.12 3.46 -2.19
CA MET A 136 -12.01 3.30 -3.34
C MET A 136 -12.96 2.13 -3.14
N LEU A 137 -12.49 0.98 -2.64
CA LEU A 137 -13.32 -0.17 -2.31
C LEU A 137 -14.33 0.17 -1.21
N THR A 138 -13.91 0.91 -0.17
CA THR A 138 -14.82 1.43 0.86
C THR A 138 -15.88 2.36 0.27
N PHE A 139 -15.46 3.28 -0.61
CA PHE A 139 -16.36 4.18 -1.33
C PHE A 139 -17.32 3.43 -2.26
N LEU A 140 -16.89 2.35 -2.91
CA LEU A 140 -17.73 1.56 -3.81
C LEU A 140 -18.69 0.63 -3.05
N ALA A 141 -18.24 0.01 -1.96
CA ALA A 141 -18.96 -1.09 -1.31
C ALA A 141 -19.83 -0.68 -0.12
N LEU A 142 -19.42 0.33 0.67
CA LEU A 142 -20.05 0.64 1.96
C LEU A 142 -20.98 1.86 1.88
N PRO A 143 -22.12 1.85 2.60
CA PRO A 143 -23.01 3.00 2.72
C PRO A 143 -22.46 4.03 3.72
N ASN A 144 -23.07 5.22 3.77
CA ASN A 144 -22.61 6.34 4.59
C ASN A 144 -21.15 6.70 4.28
N ARG A 145 -20.88 6.93 2.99
CA ARG A 145 -19.54 7.08 2.42
C ARG A 145 -18.78 8.26 3.01
N ARG A 146 -19.49 9.35 3.31
CA ARG A 146 -18.90 10.55 3.94
C ARG A 146 -18.19 10.20 5.23
N ASP A 147 -18.84 9.45 6.11
CA ASP A 147 -18.27 9.12 7.42
C ASP A 147 -17.28 7.96 7.32
N THR A 148 -17.66 6.92 6.58
CA THR A 148 -16.87 5.68 6.48
C THR A 148 -15.48 5.95 5.89
N VAL A 149 -15.40 6.74 4.80
CA VAL A 149 -14.11 7.09 4.18
C VAL A 149 -13.28 8.01 5.08
N ARG A 150 -13.89 9.02 5.73
CA ARG A 150 -13.17 9.92 6.65
C ARG A 150 -12.52 9.15 7.80
N VAL A 151 -13.25 8.21 8.41
CA VAL A 151 -12.71 7.36 9.47
C VAL A 151 -11.61 6.44 8.96
N LEU A 152 -11.81 5.80 7.81
CA LEU A 152 -10.78 4.95 7.19
C LEU A 152 -9.47 5.71 6.98
N ILE A 153 -9.54 6.94 6.45
CA ILE A 153 -8.34 7.75 6.21
C ILE A 153 -7.66 8.17 7.52
N VAL A 154 -8.42 8.56 8.55
CA VAL A 154 -7.84 8.82 9.88
C VAL A 154 -7.14 7.58 10.42
N LEU A 155 -7.73 6.40 10.25
CA LEU A 155 -7.12 5.15 10.69
C LEU A 155 -5.85 4.79 9.91
N PHE A 156 -5.71 5.16 8.64
CA PHE A 156 -4.42 5.02 7.95
C PHE A 156 -3.32 5.80 8.66
N TYR A 157 -3.59 7.03 9.11
CA TYR A 157 -2.62 7.80 9.88
C TYR A 157 -2.36 7.16 11.24
N VAL A 158 -3.41 6.77 11.97
CA VAL A 158 -3.25 6.15 13.30
C VAL A 158 -2.36 4.91 13.20
N TRP A 159 -2.64 4.01 12.27
CA TRP A 159 -1.82 2.81 12.08
C TRP A 159 -0.43 3.12 11.54
N ALA A 160 -0.27 4.12 10.67
CA ALA A 160 1.05 4.60 10.27
C ALA A 160 1.84 5.20 11.45
N GLY A 161 1.18 5.83 12.42
CA GLY A 161 1.79 6.35 13.64
C GLY A 161 2.15 5.24 14.63
N MET A 162 1.32 4.20 14.72
CA MET A 162 1.60 3.01 15.54
C MET A 162 2.86 2.29 15.06
N LEU A 163 3.06 2.17 13.74
CA LEU A 163 4.28 1.58 13.16
C LEU A 163 5.55 2.37 13.52
N LYS A 164 5.41 3.66 13.82
CA LYS A 164 6.49 4.59 14.14
C LYS A 164 6.75 4.75 15.65
N LEU A 165 6.01 4.01 16.48
CA LEU A 165 6.27 3.91 17.92
C LEU A 165 7.44 2.96 18.20
N ASP A 166 8.58 3.25 17.60
CA ASP A 166 9.77 2.43 17.69
C ASP A 166 11.03 3.31 17.68
N TYR A 167 12.11 2.81 18.27
CA TYR A 167 13.34 3.59 18.43
C TYR A 167 14.00 3.94 17.09
N GLU A 168 13.89 3.08 16.07
CA GLU A 168 14.43 3.33 14.73
C GLU A 168 13.80 4.60 14.13
N TRP A 169 12.47 4.74 14.22
CA TRP A 169 11.79 5.95 13.77
C TRP A 169 12.06 7.16 14.69
N LEU A 170 11.88 7.00 16.01
CA LEU A 170 11.96 8.11 16.96
C LEU A 170 13.35 8.75 17.01
N SER A 171 14.40 7.97 16.81
CA SER A 171 15.78 8.48 16.69
C SER A 171 16.06 9.19 15.36
N GLY A 172 15.17 9.05 14.37
CA GLY A 172 15.36 9.54 13.00
C GLY A 172 16.15 8.61 12.08
N ALA A 173 16.67 7.49 12.59
CA ALA A 173 17.45 6.53 11.81
C ALA A 173 16.64 5.83 10.70
N GLY A 174 15.33 5.66 10.93
CA GLY A 174 14.37 5.09 9.99
C GLY A 174 14.14 5.91 8.71
N LEU A 175 14.61 7.16 8.65
CA LEU A 175 14.47 8.00 7.46
C LEU A 175 15.37 7.50 6.32
N TYR A 176 14.76 7.27 5.15
CA TYR A 176 15.51 6.87 3.94
C TYR A 176 16.36 8.01 3.36
N LYS A 177 15.97 9.25 3.61
CA LYS A 177 16.64 10.47 3.15
C LYS A 177 16.69 11.51 4.27
N PRO A 178 17.73 12.35 4.31
CA PRO A 178 17.79 13.44 5.27
C PRO A 178 16.66 14.44 5.04
N ILE A 179 16.12 15.02 6.11
CA ILE A 179 15.15 16.11 6.02
C ILE A 179 15.95 17.42 5.93
N TRP A 180 15.69 18.20 4.88
CA TRP A 180 16.47 19.39 4.56
C TRP A 180 16.40 20.51 5.63
N LEU A 181 15.30 20.60 6.39
CA LEU A 181 15.09 21.68 7.37
C LEU A 181 15.61 21.36 8.78
N PHE A 182 15.78 20.09 9.12
CA PHE A 182 16.10 19.66 10.48
C PHE A 182 17.37 18.82 10.50
N THR A 183 18.25 19.10 11.46
CA THR A 183 19.49 18.34 11.68
C THR A 183 19.65 17.98 13.16
N GLY A 184 20.45 16.94 13.44
CA GLY A 184 20.73 16.48 14.80
C GLY A 184 19.46 16.24 15.63
N ARG A 185 19.38 16.87 16.81
CA ARG A 185 18.22 16.77 17.72
C ARG A 185 16.91 17.27 17.10
N GLY A 186 16.96 18.16 16.12
CA GLY A 186 15.77 18.63 15.40
C GLY A 186 15.05 17.51 14.65
N ILE A 187 15.78 16.51 14.14
CA ILE A 187 15.18 15.35 13.46
C ILE A 187 14.38 14.51 14.45
N VAL A 188 14.93 14.26 15.65
CA VAL A 188 14.25 13.50 16.71
C VAL A 188 12.93 14.18 17.10
N VAL A 189 12.95 15.50 17.31
CA VAL A 189 11.73 16.28 17.62
C VAL A 189 10.71 16.19 16.48
N ALA A 190 11.16 16.30 15.22
CA ALA A 190 10.30 16.16 14.06
C ALA A 190 9.67 14.76 13.96
N CYS A 191 10.43 13.70 14.20
CA CYS A 191 9.94 12.32 14.20
C CYS A 191 8.90 12.07 15.31
N ILE A 192 9.14 12.57 16.52
CA ILE A 192 8.17 12.52 17.64
C ILE A 192 6.91 13.30 17.26
N TYR A 193 7.05 14.49 16.70
CA TYR A 193 5.91 15.29 16.26
C TYR A 193 5.07 14.56 15.22
N VAL A 194 5.68 13.87 14.24
CA VAL A 194 4.93 13.07 13.26
C VAL A 194 4.08 11.99 13.95
N VAL A 195 4.62 11.31 14.97
CA VAL A 195 3.85 10.32 15.74
C VAL A 195 2.67 10.99 16.46
N VAL A 196 2.87 12.14 17.11
CA VAL A 196 1.78 12.89 17.77
C VAL A 196 0.73 13.35 16.75
N LEU A 197 1.17 13.82 15.58
CA LEU A 197 0.29 14.20 14.49
C LEU A 197 -0.60 13.03 14.08
N GLU A 198 0.02 11.89 13.78
CA GLU A 198 -0.63 10.68 13.27
C GLU A 198 -1.49 9.93 14.30
N LEU A 199 -1.17 10.00 15.59
CA LEU A 199 -1.93 9.31 16.64
C LEU A 199 -3.00 10.18 17.30
N VAL A 200 -2.77 11.50 17.39
CA VAL A 200 -3.60 12.41 18.20
C VAL A 200 -4.25 13.49 17.34
N ILE A 201 -3.46 14.26 16.59
CA ILE A 201 -3.95 15.47 15.90
C ILE A 201 -4.93 15.11 14.76
N VAL A 202 -4.71 14.00 14.06
CA VAL A 202 -5.57 13.55 12.95
C VAL A 202 -7.03 13.30 13.36
N TRP A 203 -7.32 13.01 14.63
CA TRP A 203 -8.71 12.92 15.12
C TRP A 203 -9.44 14.26 15.03
N GLY A 204 -8.70 15.37 15.06
CA GLY A 204 -9.20 16.72 14.78
C GLY A 204 -9.83 16.85 13.38
N LEU A 205 -9.47 15.99 12.41
CA LEU A 205 -10.12 15.98 11.09
C LEU A 205 -11.60 15.54 11.13
N LEU A 206 -12.02 14.85 12.19
CA LEU A 206 -13.39 14.36 12.38
C LEU A 206 -14.25 15.29 13.27
N THR A 207 -13.69 16.42 13.73
CA THR A 207 -14.41 17.35 14.59
C THR A 207 -15.34 18.27 13.79
N HIS A 208 -16.46 18.64 14.41
CA HIS A 208 -17.37 19.67 13.88
C HIS A 208 -16.83 21.09 14.11
N ARG A 209 -15.95 21.29 15.09
CA ARG A 209 -15.45 22.62 15.45
C ARG A 209 -14.44 23.09 14.40
N ARG A 210 -14.85 24.06 13.57
CA ARG A 210 -14.06 24.58 12.43
C ARG A 210 -12.60 24.89 12.77
N GLY A 211 -12.33 25.54 13.91
CA GLY A 211 -10.96 25.89 14.31
C GLY A 211 -10.05 24.67 14.49
N TRP A 212 -10.51 23.67 15.25
CA TRP A 212 -9.77 22.42 15.46
C TRP A 212 -9.60 21.62 14.18
N PHE A 213 -10.64 21.59 13.33
CA PHE A 213 -10.59 20.95 12.03
C PHE A 213 -9.50 21.56 11.14
N TRP A 214 -9.52 22.89 10.93
CA TRP A 214 -8.58 23.55 10.04
C TRP A 214 -7.16 23.53 10.57
N ALA A 215 -6.97 23.60 11.89
CA ALA A 215 -5.65 23.45 12.51
C ALA A 215 -5.05 22.06 12.29
N ALA A 216 -5.84 20.99 12.44
CA ALA A 216 -5.40 19.62 12.17
C ALA A 216 -5.15 19.41 10.66
N PHE A 217 -6.06 19.87 9.81
CA PHE A 217 -5.95 19.76 8.36
C PHE A 217 -4.70 20.48 7.82
N ALA A 218 -4.43 21.70 8.28
CA ALA A 218 -3.23 22.44 7.90
C ALA A 218 -1.94 21.69 8.28
N GLN A 219 -1.88 21.12 9.49
CA GLN A 219 -0.71 20.34 9.92
C GLN A 219 -0.50 19.08 9.06
N VAL A 220 -1.57 18.38 8.70
CA VAL A 220 -1.50 17.22 7.79
C VAL A 220 -1.06 17.63 6.38
N LEU A 221 -1.56 18.76 5.86
CA LEU A 221 -1.10 19.28 4.56
C LEU A 221 0.39 19.61 4.58
N VAL A 222 0.84 20.33 5.62
CA VAL A 222 2.25 20.69 5.81
C VAL A 222 3.10 19.42 5.89
N PHE A 223 2.70 18.41 6.65
CA PHE A 223 3.38 17.12 6.72
C PHE A 223 3.59 16.48 5.32
N HIS A 224 2.56 16.47 4.47
CA HIS A 224 2.68 15.91 3.11
C HIS A 224 3.55 16.74 2.18
N VAL A 225 3.51 18.07 2.29
CA VAL A 225 4.43 18.94 1.54
C VAL A 225 5.88 18.64 1.94
N PHE A 226 6.15 18.52 3.25
CA PHE A 226 7.49 18.22 3.75
C PHE A 226 7.95 16.79 3.41
N SER A 227 7.04 15.81 3.40
CA SER A 227 7.40 14.41 3.12
C SER A 227 7.80 14.16 1.66
N TRP A 228 7.46 15.07 0.73
CA TRP A 228 7.78 14.96 -0.69
C TRP A 228 9.25 14.63 -0.97
N ASN A 229 10.19 15.26 -0.28
CA ASN A 229 11.62 14.99 -0.48
C ASN A 229 12.00 13.55 -0.08
N VAL A 230 11.35 13.02 0.95
CA VAL A 230 11.64 11.71 1.54
C VAL A 230 11.00 10.58 0.72
N VAL A 231 9.71 10.69 0.40
CA VAL A 231 8.94 9.61 -0.24
C VAL A 231 8.68 9.81 -1.75
N GLY A 232 9.05 10.97 -2.29
CA GLY A 232 8.79 11.34 -3.69
C GLY A 232 7.36 11.86 -3.92
N TYR A 233 7.12 12.44 -5.11
CA TYR A 233 5.90 13.18 -5.42
C TYR A 233 4.61 12.34 -5.37
N PHE A 234 4.69 11.06 -5.76
CA PHE A 234 3.48 10.26 -6.01
C PHE A 234 2.67 10.05 -4.72
N TYR A 235 3.34 9.88 -3.58
CA TYR A 235 2.66 9.68 -2.29
C TYR A 235 1.90 10.95 -1.82
N PRO A 236 2.52 12.13 -1.68
CA PRO A 236 1.81 13.33 -1.24
C PRO A 236 0.65 13.71 -2.16
N VAL A 237 0.82 13.62 -3.48
CA VAL A 237 -0.26 13.97 -4.43
C VAL A 237 -1.46 13.04 -4.27
N LEU A 238 -1.23 11.73 -4.13
CA LEU A 238 -2.28 10.76 -3.84
C LEU A 238 -2.96 11.06 -2.51
N MET A 239 -2.18 11.34 -1.45
CA MET A 239 -2.73 11.66 -0.13
C MET A 239 -3.54 12.95 -0.12
N PHE A 240 -3.12 14.00 -0.85
CA PHE A 240 -3.95 15.19 -1.05
C PHE A 240 -5.28 14.85 -1.70
N GLY A 241 -5.26 13.97 -2.71
CA GLY A 241 -6.47 13.41 -3.32
C GLY A 241 -7.39 12.74 -2.30
N LEU A 242 -6.87 11.80 -1.50
CA LEU A 242 -7.65 11.12 -0.47
C LEU A 242 -8.19 12.08 0.59
N LEU A 243 -7.39 13.05 1.01
CA LEU A 243 -7.74 14.06 2.02
C LEU A 243 -8.82 15.04 1.57
N THR A 244 -9.11 15.17 0.27
CA THR A 244 -10.13 16.12 -0.23
C THR A 244 -11.53 15.88 0.34
N ILE A 245 -11.86 14.66 0.80
CA ILE A 245 -13.16 14.37 1.43
C ILE A 245 -13.42 15.23 2.68
N PHE A 246 -12.36 15.59 3.42
CA PHE A 246 -12.47 16.36 4.65
C PHE A 246 -12.98 17.78 4.41
N PRO A 247 -12.30 18.63 3.61
CA PRO A 247 -12.80 19.97 3.32
C PRO A 247 -14.11 19.93 2.51
N LEU A 248 -14.31 18.94 1.62
CA LEU A 248 -15.59 18.77 0.92
C LEU A 248 -16.76 18.58 1.91
N CYS A 249 -16.59 17.76 2.96
CA CYS A 249 -17.62 17.58 3.98
C CYS A 249 -17.84 18.82 4.86
N GLN A 250 -16.86 19.72 4.98
CA GLN A 250 -16.99 20.97 5.73
C GLN A 250 -17.64 22.10 4.92
N TRP A 251 -17.43 22.11 3.61
CA TRP A 251 -17.94 23.15 2.71
C TRP A 251 -19.30 22.81 2.11
N VAL A 252 -19.57 21.53 1.88
CA VAL A 252 -20.79 21.08 1.22
C VAL A 252 -21.68 20.37 2.24
N PRO A 253 -22.84 20.93 2.61
CA PRO A 253 -23.74 20.29 3.56
C PRO A 253 -24.24 18.94 3.01
N PRO A 254 -24.50 17.95 3.89
CA PRO A 254 -25.11 16.70 3.46
C PRO A 254 -26.53 16.94 2.92
N PRO A 255 -26.98 16.17 1.91
CA PRO A 255 -28.36 16.29 1.40
C PRO A 255 -29.40 15.93 2.47
N ALA A 256 -30.63 16.43 2.32
CA ALA A 256 -31.72 16.12 3.22
C ALA A 256 -31.94 14.59 3.29
N GLY A 257 -32.06 14.05 4.51
CA GLY A 257 -32.19 12.60 4.73
C GLY A 257 -30.87 11.81 4.70
N SER A 258 -29.72 12.47 4.53
CA SER A 258 -28.42 11.82 4.70
C SER A 258 -28.23 11.31 6.13
N THR A 259 -27.59 10.15 6.25
CA THR A 259 -27.20 9.55 7.54
C THR A 259 -25.82 10.02 8.03
N ALA A 260 -25.15 10.90 7.28
CA ALA A 260 -23.83 11.41 7.63
C ALA A 260 -23.90 12.26 8.91
N SER A 261 -23.05 11.95 9.88
CA SER A 261 -23.05 12.65 11.16
C SER A 261 -22.32 14.00 11.08
N PRO A 262 -22.94 15.11 11.55
CA PRO A 262 -22.23 16.37 11.75
C PRO A 262 -21.24 16.29 12.92
N THR A 263 -21.44 15.37 13.87
CA THR A 263 -20.63 15.18 15.08
C THR A 263 -19.92 13.83 15.10
N LEU A 264 -19.38 13.40 13.95
CA LEU A 264 -18.82 12.07 13.73
C LEU A 264 -17.87 11.58 14.85
N LEU A 265 -16.90 12.42 15.27
CA LEU A 265 -16.00 12.05 16.38
C LEU A 265 -16.74 11.72 17.68
N ARG A 266 -17.76 12.52 18.03
CA ARG A 266 -18.56 12.31 19.25
C ARG A 266 -19.39 11.03 19.15
N ASP A 267 -19.93 10.75 17.96
CA ASP A 267 -20.76 9.58 17.73
C ASP A 267 -19.95 8.29 17.71
N LEU A 268 -18.71 8.32 17.20
CA LEU A 268 -17.76 7.20 17.32
C LEU A 268 -17.50 6.87 18.79
N VAL A 269 -17.12 7.87 19.60
CA VAL A 269 -16.82 7.69 21.03
C VAL A 269 -18.04 7.18 21.80
N ARG A 270 -19.25 7.54 21.38
CA ARG A 270 -20.50 7.14 22.04
C ARG A 270 -21.12 5.85 21.49
N GLY A 271 -20.48 5.17 20.52
CA GLY A 271 -21.06 3.97 19.92
C GLY A 271 -22.26 4.25 19.00
N ARG A 272 -22.44 5.48 18.51
CA ARG A 272 -23.62 5.93 17.73
C ARG A 272 -23.36 6.15 16.24
N ALA A 273 -22.13 5.99 15.76
CA ALA A 273 -21.84 6.06 14.33
C ALA A 273 -22.57 4.93 13.55
N ALA A 274 -22.70 5.10 12.24
CA ALA A 274 -23.32 4.07 11.39
C ALA A 274 -22.51 2.76 11.41
N VAL A 275 -23.20 1.63 11.29
CA VAL A 275 -22.58 0.28 11.30
C VAL A 275 -21.48 0.14 10.26
N SER A 276 -21.65 0.71 9.07
CA SER A 276 -20.63 0.67 8.00
C SER A 276 -19.31 1.30 8.42
N VAL A 277 -19.34 2.33 9.26
CA VAL A 277 -18.14 2.99 9.80
C VAL A 277 -17.36 2.03 10.68
N TYR A 278 -18.04 1.34 11.60
CA TYR A 278 -17.39 0.33 12.46
C TYR A 278 -16.91 -0.87 11.66
N VAL A 279 -17.67 -1.34 10.66
CA VAL A 279 -17.24 -2.43 9.78
C VAL A 279 -15.94 -2.08 9.07
N ALA A 280 -15.85 -0.89 8.46
CA ALA A 280 -14.63 -0.45 7.80
C ALA A 280 -13.45 -0.29 8.77
N ALA A 281 -13.70 0.35 9.93
CA ALA A 281 -12.69 0.56 10.96
C ALA A 281 -12.13 -0.75 11.51
N THR A 282 -13.02 -1.69 11.86
CA THR A 282 -12.64 -3.01 12.37
C THR A 282 -11.93 -3.82 11.29
N ALA A 283 -12.45 -3.86 10.06
CA ALA A 283 -11.81 -4.61 8.98
C ALA A 283 -10.38 -4.12 8.71
N LEU A 284 -10.18 -2.80 8.58
CA LEU A 284 -8.84 -2.23 8.41
C LEU A 284 -7.93 -2.58 9.60
N SER A 285 -8.43 -2.41 10.82
CA SER A 285 -7.64 -2.64 12.04
C SER A 285 -7.26 -4.11 12.21
N VAL A 286 -8.16 -5.05 11.89
CA VAL A 286 -7.85 -6.49 11.88
C VAL A 286 -6.74 -6.78 10.87
N LEU A 287 -6.80 -6.21 9.66
CA LEU A 287 -5.74 -6.37 8.66
C LEU A 287 -4.38 -5.85 9.16
N GLN A 288 -4.35 -4.76 9.93
CA GLN A 288 -3.12 -4.24 10.53
C GLN A 288 -2.55 -5.13 11.63
N LEU A 289 -3.40 -5.96 12.26
CA LEU A 289 -2.99 -6.87 13.33
C LEU A 289 -2.48 -8.22 12.82
N ILE A 290 -2.83 -8.63 11.59
CA ILE A 290 -2.41 -9.91 11.01
C ILE A 290 -0.89 -10.14 11.06
N PRO A 291 0.01 -9.17 10.76
CA PRO A 291 1.46 -9.38 10.86
C PRO A 291 1.93 -9.84 12.25
N HIS A 292 1.22 -9.45 13.32
CA HIS A 292 1.57 -9.84 14.69
C HIS A 292 1.22 -11.30 15.03
N LEU A 293 0.56 -12.02 14.12
CA LEU A 293 0.31 -13.46 14.26
C LEU A 293 1.50 -14.30 13.77
N TYR A 294 2.47 -13.70 13.08
CA TYR A 294 3.68 -14.36 12.61
C TYR A 294 4.80 -14.24 13.66
N PRO A 295 5.65 -15.26 13.82
CA PRO A 295 6.74 -15.23 14.78
C PRO A 295 7.87 -14.27 14.35
N GLY A 296 8.59 -13.73 15.35
CA GLY A 296 9.77 -12.88 15.14
C GLY A 296 9.47 -11.39 14.92
N ASP A 297 10.50 -10.62 14.56
CA ASP A 297 10.38 -9.20 14.23
C ASP A 297 9.78 -9.03 12.83
N ILE A 298 8.51 -8.59 12.78
CA ILE A 298 7.75 -8.33 11.54
C ILE A 298 8.47 -7.38 10.57
N ALA A 299 9.31 -6.48 11.08
CA ALA A 299 10.05 -5.55 10.24
C ALA A 299 11.22 -6.24 9.53
N LEU A 300 11.71 -7.37 10.03
CA LEU A 300 12.79 -8.14 9.42
C LEU A 300 12.24 -9.29 8.58
N THR A 301 11.36 -10.12 9.16
CA THR A 301 10.79 -11.30 8.47
C THR A 301 9.90 -10.90 7.30
N GLY A 302 9.24 -9.74 7.39
CA GLY A 302 8.36 -9.23 6.35
C GLY A 302 7.08 -10.04 6.12
N GLU A 303 6.86 -11.09 6.90
CA GLU A 303 5.64 -11.90 6.85
C GLU A 303 4.41 -11.05 7.24
N GLY A 304 3.25 -11.37 6.66
CA GLY A 304 2.02 -10.62 6.88
C GLY A 304 1.98 -9.19 6.29
N ARG A 305 3.09 -8.63 5.77
CA ARG A 305 3.13 -7.28 5.14
C ARG A 305 2.26 -7.15 3.88
N LEU A 306 1.65 -8.23 3.40
CA LEU A 306 0.65 -8.20 2.32
C LEU A 306 -0.68 -7.57 2.80
N TYR A 307 -0.99 -7.68 4.09
CA TYR A 307 -2.28 -7.30 4.67
C TYR A 307 -2.27 -5.90 5.28
N ALA A 308 -1.12 -5.47 5.79
CA ALA A 308 -0.97 -4.26 6.59
C ALA A 308 -0.16 -3.18 5.86
N LEU A 309 -0.29 -1.96 6.36
CA LEU A 309 0.64 -0.89 6.08
C LEU A 309 2.03 -1.30 6.59
N ASN A 310 3.06 -1.05 5.80
CA ASN A 310 4.46 -1.25 6.19
C ASN A 310 5.30 0.01 5.89
N MET A 311 4.74 1.17 6.24
CA MET A 311 5.30 2.46 5.88
C MET A 311 6.32 2.92 6.94
N PHE A 312 7.61 2.79 6.63
CA PHE A 312 8.72 3.14 7.52
C PHE A 312 8.72 2.37 8.85
N ASP A 313 8.42 1.08 8.80
CA ASP A 313 8.48 0.17 9.95
C ASP A 313 9.92 -0.07 10.44
N ALA A 314 10.88 -0.17 9.52
CA ALA A 314 12.31 -0.06 9.80
C ALA A 314 13.10 0.29 8.52
N LYS A 315 14.23 0.97 8.70
CA LYS A 315 15.27 1.00 7.67
C LYS A 315 16.13 -0.23 7.83
N MET A 316 15.98 -1.19 6.92
CA MET A 316 16.76 -2.43 6.96
C MET A 316 18.12 -2.29 6.27
N ARG A 317 19.10 -3.03 6.78
CA ARG A 317 20.29 -3.42 6.03
C ARG A 317 20.25 -4.93 5.84
N CYS A 318 20.66 -5.39 4.67
CA CYS A 318 20.69 -6.81 4.36
C CYS A 318 21.92 -7.16 3.52
N ASP A 319 22.36 -8.40 3.67
CA ASP A 319 23.26 -9.11 2.76
C ASP A 319 22.48 -10.32 2.25
N ALA A 320 22.33 -10.43 0.93
CA ALA A 320 21.54 -11.49 0.30
C ALA A 320 22.31 -12.04 -0.89
N PHE A 321 22.59 -13.34 -0.87
CA PHE A 321 23.39 -13.97 -1.90
C PHE A 321 22.99 -15.42 -2.14
N ALA A 322 23.32 -15.89 -3.34
CA ALA A 322 23.29 -17.29 -3.71
C ALA A 322 24.72 -17.83 -3.77
N GLU A 323 24.98 -18.96 -3.14
CA GLU A 323 26.21 -19.73 -3.33
C GLU A 323 25.93 -20.80 -4.38
N LEU A 324 26.41 -20.55 -5.61
CA LEU A 324 26.23 -21.44 -6.75
C LEU A 324 27.27 -22.54 -6.69
N ARG A 325 26.82 -23.79 -6.77
CA ARG A 325 27.70 -24.97 -6.83
C ARG A 325 27.88 -25.36 -8.28
N ASN A 326 29.06 -25.13 -8.82
CA ASN A 326 29.37 -25.39 -10.23
C ASN A 326 29.64 -26.88 -10.47
N ARG A 327 29.60 -27.30 -11.74
CA ARG A 327 29.82 -28.70 -12.12
C ARG A 327 31.24 -29.21 -11.86
N ASP A 328 32.21 -28.30 -11.82
CA ASP A 328 33.61 -28.60 -11.51
C ASP A 328 33.88 -28.73 -10.00
N GLY A 329 32.84 -28.59 -9.16
CA GLY A 329 32.94 -28.62 -7.70
C GLY A 329 33.35 -27.29 -7.06
N SER A 330 33.61 -26.24 -7.85
CA SER A 330 33.84 -24.89 -7.32
C SER A 330 32.52 -24.26 -6.85
N THR A 331 32.62 -23.30 -5.93
CA THR A 331 31.51 -22.42 -5.58
C THR A 331 31.76 -21.00 -6.06
N SER A 332 30.71 -20.33 -6.50
CA SER A 332 30.71 -18.90 -6.82
C SER A 332 29.57 -18.20 -6.09
N ARG A 333 29.70 -16.90 -5.83
CA ARG A 333 28.72 -16.13 -5.10
C ARG A 333 28.08 -15.09 -5.99
N GLU A 334 26.75 -15.10 -6.05
CA GLU A 334 25.95 -14.12 -6.78
C GLU A 334 25.07 -13.31 -5.82
N SER A 335 24.93 -12.01 -6.08
CA SER A 335 24.06 -11.16 -5.26
C SER A 335 22.59 -11.40 -5.62
N LEU A 336 21.75 -11.58 -4.61
CA LEU A 336 20.30 -11.67 -4.77
C LEU A 336 19.59 -10.32 -4.58
N LEU A 337 20.35 -9.26 -4.31
CA LEU A 337 19.79 -7.92 -4.13
C LEU A 337 19.44 -7.29 -5.48
N LEU A 338 18.14 -7.26 -5.79
CA LEU A 338 17.63 -6.59 -6.97
C LEU A 338 17.69 -5.05 -6.81
N SER A 339 17.98 -4.34 -7.90
CA SER A 339 17.98 -2.87 -7.96
C SER A 339 16.57 -2.31 -7.74
N THR A 340 16.21 -2.21 -6.47
CA THR A 340 14.87 -1.85 -6.00
C THR A 340 14.93 -0.75 -4.96
N GLU A 341 13.76 -0.21 -4.64
CA GLU A 341 13.59 0.77 -3.58
C GLU A 341 14.09 0.24 -2.24
N PRO A 342 14.68 1.08 -1.38
CA PRO A 342 15.24 0.66 -0.10
C PRO A 342 14.29 -0.20 0.74
N ARG A 343 12.98 0.08 0.68
CA ARG A 343 11.95 -0.60 1.46
C ARG A 343 11.68 -2.05 1.09
N THR A 344 11.88 -2.45 -0.17
CA THR A 344 11.63 -3.84 -0.64
C THR A 344 12.92 -4.62 -0.83
N ARG A 345 14.07 -3.96 -0.75
CA ARG A 345 15.37 -4.57 -1.05
C ARG A 345 15.68 -5.81 -0.20
N CYS A 346 15.28 -5.79 1.06
CA CYS A 346 15.53 -6.86 2.02
C CYS A 346 14.32 -7.77 2.25
N ASP A 347 13.31 -7.69 1.39
CA ASP A 347 12.07 -8.47 1.53
C ASP A 347 12.34 -9.94 1.11
N PRO A 348 12.05 -10.94 1.96
CA PRO A 348 12.26 -12.36 1.62
C PRO A 348 11.59 -12.81 0.32
N ILE A 349 10.44 -12.24 -0.05
CA ILE A 349 9.77 -12.56 -1.32
C ILE A 349 10.66 -12.16 -2.51
N MET A 350 11.33 -11.00 -2.41
CA MET A 350 12.22 -10.49 -3.46
C MET A 350 13.49 -11.34 -3.60
N VAL A 351 14.10 -11.72 -2.48
CA VAL A 351 15.32 -12.55 -2.44
C VAL A 351 15.03 -13.95 -2.98
N ARG A 352 13.92 -14.56 -2.53
CA ARG A 352 13.42 -15.83 -3.05
C ARG A 352 13.17 -15.77 -4.56
N ALA A 353 12.52 -14.72 -5.05
CA ALA A 353 12.27 -14.57 -6.48
C ALA A 353 13.57 -14.49 -7.29
N ALA A 354 14.57 -13.73 -6.81
CA ALA A 354 15.87 -13.64 -7.45
C ALA A 354 16.58 -15.00 -7.51
N ALA A 355 16.52 -15.81 -6.44
CA ALA A 355 17.09 -17.16 -6.44
C ALA A 355 16.40 -18.08 -7.45
N LEU A 356 15.06 -18.08 -7.48
CA LEU A 356 14.30 -18.89 -8.44
C LEU A 356 14.53 -18.45 -9.90
N MET A 357 14.80 -17.16 -10.14
CA MET A 357 15.21 -16.68 -11.46
C MET A 357 16.55 -17.28 -11.90
N LEU A 358 17.53 -17.42 -11.00
CA LEU A 358 18.79 -18.09 -11.31
C LEU A 358 18.56 -19.56 -11.67
N CYS A 359 17.72 -20.28 -10.91
CA CYS A 359 17.33 -21.65 -11.24
C CYS A 359 16.67 -21.75 -12.62
N ALA A 360 15.73 -20.86 -12.93
CA ALA A 360 15.05 -20.87 -14.23
C ALA A 360 16.02 -20.56 -15.40
N ARG A 361 17.02 -19.70 -15.19
CA ARG A 361 18.07 -19.41 -16.19
C ARG A 361 19.00 -20.60 -16.40
N ARG A 362 19.36 -21.31 -15.33
CA ARG A 362 20.08 -22.60 -15.40
C ARG A 362 19.29 -23.61 -16.22
N ASP A 363 18.00 -23.77 -15.96
CA ASP A 363 17.16 -24.75 -16.65
C ASP A 363 17.01 -24.46 -18.14
N ARG A 364 17.16 -23.20 -18.55
CA ARG A 364 17.23 -22.78 -19.97
C ARG A 364 18.62 -22.87 -20.58
N GLY A 365 19.64 -23.27 -19.82
CA GLY A 365 21.03 -23.36 -20.28
C GLY A 365 21.76 -22.01 -20.37
N GLU A 366 21.23 -20.95 -19.76
CA GLU A 366 21.88 -19.63 -19.76
C GLU A 366 22.99 -19.49 -18.72
N LEU A 367 22.96 -20.34 -17.67
CA LEU A 367 23.92 -20.38 -16.58
C LEU A 367 24.34 -21.84 -16.34
N ASP A 368 25.61 -22.05 -15.97
CA ASP A 368 26.16 -23.38 -15.73
C ASP A 368 26.50 -23.59 -14.24
N PHE A 369 25.50 -24.02 -13.47
CA PHE A 369 25.67 -24.48 -12.10
C PHE A 369 24.74 -25.67 -11.83
N VAL A 370 25.06 -26.48 -10.81
CA VAL A 370 24.29 -27.67 -10.42
C VAL A 370 23.09 -27.26 -9.57
N ASP A 371 23.34 -26.55 -8.47
CA ASP A 371 22.32 -26.03 -7.57
C ASP A 371 22.83 -24.76 -6.87
N LEU A 372 21.99 -24.12 -6.09
CA LEU A 372 22.36 -22.97 -5.28
C LEU A 372 21.84 -23.09 -3.85
N ASP A 373 22.63 -22.52 -2.93
CA ASP A 373 22.21 -22.26 -1.57
C ASP A 373 21.86 -20.77 -1.44
N MET A 374 20.78 -20.43 -0.75
CA MET A 374 20.27 -19.07 -0.61
C MET A 374 20.43 -18.59 0.83
N VAL A 375 21.13 -17.47 1.00
CA VAL A 375 21.35 -16.85 2.29
C VAL A 375 20.82 -15.42 2.30
N LEU A 376 20.06 -15.08 3.35
CA LEU A 376 19.65 -13.71 3.64
C LEU A 376 19.96 -13.41 5.11
N SER A 377 20.83 -12.43 5.32
CA SER A 377 21.05 -11.83 6.63
C SER A 377 20.50 -10.42 6.65
N THR A 378 19.81 -10.03 7.72
CA THR A 378 19.22 -8.69 7.86
C THR A 378 19.38 -8.12 9.25
N ARG A 379 19.23 -6.80 9.37
CA ARG A 379 19.08 -6.10 10.64
C ARG A 379 18.38 -4.75 10.45
N ARG A 380 17.86 -4.19 11.53
CA ARG A 380 17.49 -2.77 11.54
C ARG A 380 18.75 -1.92 11.47
N PHE A 381 18.63 -0.68 10.99
CA PHE A 381 19.79 0.18 10.82
C PHE A 381 20.45 0.54 12.16
N THR A 382 19.65 0.68 13.23
CA THR A 382 20.13 0.91 14.60
C THR A 382 20.72 -0.33 15.27
N ASP A 383 20.40 -1.53 14.79
CA ASP A 383 20.89 -2.76 15.42
C ASP A 383 22.36 -3.02 15.08
N PRO A 384 23.19 -3.48 16.04
CA PRO A 384 24.62 -3.68 15.81
C PRO A 384 24.94 -4.97 15.04
N VAL A 385 24.08 -5.99 15.14
CA VAL A 385 24.34 -7.35 14.67
C VAL A 385 23.41 -7.72 13.52
N MET A 386 23.94 -8.45 12.54
CA MET A 386 23.16 -9.06 11.46
C MET A 386 22.56 -10.38 11.94
N HIS A 387 21.30 -10.63 11.61
CA HIS A 387 20.61 -11.89 11.88
C HIS A 387 20.36 -12.64 10.57
N THR A 388 20.72 -13.92 10.52
CA THR A 388 20.36 -14.78 9.40
C THR A 388 18.85 -15.05 9.45
N LEU A 389 18.14 -14.64 8.40
CA LEU A 389 16.71 -14.90 8.21
C LEU A 389 16.46 -16.12 7.32
N ILE A 390 17.31 -16.33 6.32
CA ILE A 390 17.18 -17.45 5.38
C ILE A 390 18.56 -18.08 5.27
N ASP A 391 18.59 -19.39 5.41
CA ASP A 391 19.73 -20.25 5.11
C ASP A 391 19.16 -21.55 4.55
N LEU A 392 19.08 -21.63 3.22
CA LEU A 392 18.46 -22.75 2.52
C LEU A 392 19.45 -23.36 1.55
N HIS A 393 19.53 -24.69 1.57
CA HIS A 393 20.36 -25.45 0.64
C HIS A 393 19.51 -26.06 -0.48
N ASP A 394 20.16 -26.32 -1.61
CA ASP A 394 19.57 -27.07 -2.74
C ASP A 394 18.29 -26.42 -3.27
N VAL A 395 18.26 -25.08 -3.37
CA VAL A 395 17.03 -24.32 -3.66
C VAL A 395 16.43 -24.66 -5.01
N CYS A 396 17.24 -24.99 -6.01
CA CYS A 396 16.71 -25.34 -7.32
C CYS A 396 16.14 -26.76 -7.36
N ALA A 397 16.65 -27.69 -6.54
CA ALA A 397 16.06 -29.01 -6.37
C ALA A 397 14.82 -28.97 -5.45
N ASN A 398 14.84 -28.12 -4.43
CA ASN A 398 13.79 -28.01 -3.40
C ASN A 398 13.32 -26.56 -3.26
N PRO A 399 12.61 -26.00 -4.26
CA PRO A 399 12.23 -24.60 -4.26
C PRO A 399 11.29 -24.30 -3.08
N PRO A 400 11.63 -23.35 -2.20
CA PRO A 400 10.78 -23.02 -1.06
C PRO A 400 9.45 -22.46 -1.56
N ARG A 401 8.34 -22.89 -0.97
CA ARG A 401 7.02 -22.31 -1.25
C ARG A 401 6.74 -21.20 -0.24
N TYR A 402 6.25 -20.05 -0.74
CA TYR A 402 5.76 -18.98 0.14
C TYR A 402 4.27 -19.21 0.42
N ASP A 403 3.90 -19.33 1.68
CA ASP A 403 2.51 -19.32 2.14
C ASP A 403 2.12 -17.90 2.61
N PRO A 404 1.11 -17.27 1.99
CA PRO A 404 0.69 -15.94 2.39
C PRO A 404 -0.11 -15.91 3.71
N PHE A 405 -0.67 -17.05 4.15
CA PHE A 405 -1.59 -17.12 5.28
C PHE A 405 -0.95 -17.70 6.55
N PHE A 406 0.13 -18.46 6.41
CA PHE A 406 0.82 -19.11 7.52
C PHE A 406 2.31 -18.77 7.55
N HIS A 407 2.93 -19.01 8.70
CA HIS A 407 4.38 -18.86 8.85
C HIS A 407 5.13 -19.77 7.87
N ASN A 408 6.20 -19.23 7.30
CA ASN A 408 7.07 -19.93 6.39
C ASN A 408 8.28 -20.47 7.15
N ASP A 409 8.36 -21.78 7.36
CA ASP A 409 9.40 -22.42 8.18
C ASP A 409 10.85 -22.15 7.70
N TRP A 410 11.01 -21.73 6.45
CA TRP A 410 12.31 -21.33 5.86
C TRP A 410 12.70 -19.88 6.16
N ILE A 411 11.82 -19.10 6.80
CA ILE A 411 12.11 -17.76 7.31
C ILE A 411 12.31 -17.88 8.83
N MET A 412 13.55 -17.82 9.28
CA MET A 412 13.88 -17.95 10.69
C MET A 412 13.29 -16.79 11.51
N ALA A 413 12.64 -17.14 12.62
CA ALA A 413 12.13 -16.17 13.57
C ALA A 413 13.29 -15.49 14.31
N VAL A 414 13.47 -14.19 14.10
CA VAL A 414 14.44 -13.39 14.82
C VAL A 414 13.72 -12.66 15.95
N SER A 415 14.15 -12.91 17.20
CA SER A 415 13.64 -12.17 18.34
C SER A 415 14.15 -10.73 18.30
N ARG A 416 13.27 -9.78 18.66
CA ARG A 416 13.67 -8.39 18.82
C ARG A 416 14.63 -8.30 20.00
N ALA A 417 15.85 -7.79 19.78
CA ALA A 417 16.74 -7.49 20.89
C ALA A 417 16.03 -6.51 21.85
N SER A 418 15.90 -6.90 23.12
CA SER A 418 15.41 -6.01 24.17
C SER A 418 16.47 -4.94 24.41
N HIS A 419 16.26 -3.75 23.82
CA HIS A 419 17.09 -2.56 24.06
C HIS A 419 16.70 -1.87 25.36
#